data_AF-A6BE82-F1
#
_entry.id   AF-A6BE82-F1
#
_cell.length_a   1.000
_cell.length_b   1.000
_cell.length_c   1.000
_cell.angle_alpha   90.00
_cell.angle_beta   90.00
_cell.angle_gamma   90.00
#
_symmetry.space_group_name_H-M   'P 1'
#
loop_
_entity.id
_entity.type
_entity.pdbx_description
1 polymer ?
#
loop_
_entity_poly.entity_id
_entity_poly.type
_entity_poly.pdbx_seq_one_letter_code
_entity_poly.pdbx_strand_id
1 'polypeptide(L)' 'MAAKGLVCELPPIDSGYRGEIHAIISNVSTSSQTIHKDTRVGQLVITPVVIADFVLDLGEERGTGAFGSTGK' A
#
# COMPACT_ATOMS: atom_id res chain seq x y z
N MET A 1 -0.64 9.52 -13.12
CA MET A 1 0.41 8.53 -12.84
C MET A 1 0.02 7.15 -13.37
N ALA A 2 -0.99 6.48 -12.78
CA ALA A 2 -1.42 5.14 -13.21
C ALA A 2 -1.73 5.01 -14.72
N ALA A 3 -2.48 5.95 -15.30
CA ALA A 3 -2.79 5.95 -16.74
C ALA A 3 -1.56 6.03 -17.67
N LYS A 4 -0.39 6.43 -17.15
CA LYS A 4 0.90 6.45 -17.87
C LYS A 4 1.76 5.20 -17.60
N GLY A 5 1.22 4.19 -16.90
CA GLY A 5 1.97 3.01 -16.47
C GLY A 5 2.98 3.29 -15.35
N LEU A 6 2.78 4.36 -14.59
CA LEU A 6 3.54 4.65 -13.38
C LEU A 6 2.73 4.26 -12.14
N VAL A 7 3.25 3.31 -11.37
CA VAL A 7 2.66 2.82 -10.13
C VAL A 7 3.39 3.45 -8.96
N CYS A 8 2.64 4.09 -8.06
CA CYS A 8 3.17 4.48 -6.76
C CYS A 8 2.96 3.29 -5.82
N GLU A 9 4.04 2.73 -5.31
CA GLU A 9 3.96 1.67 -4.32
C GLU A 9 3.32 2.19 -3.04
N LEU A 10 2.85 1.26 -2.20
CA LEU A 10 2.19 1.55 -0.93
C LEU A 10 3.10 1.16 0.26
N PRO A 11 4.29 1.77 0.43
CA PRO A 11 5.11 1.49 1.59
C PRO A 11 4.44 2.06 2.85
N PRO A 12 4.27 1.27 3.92
CA PRO A 12 3.84 1.82 5.20
C PRO A 12 4.91 2.78 5.72
N ILE A 13 4.46 3.89 6.32
CA ILE A 13 5.31 4.85 7.02
C ILE A 13 4.94 4.79 8.48
N ASP A 14 5.85 4.30 9.32
CA ASP A 14 5.60 4.14 10.75
C ASP A 14 5.43 5.50 11.44
N SER A 15 4.57 5.54 12.45
CA SER A 15 4.29 6.76 13.23
C SER A 15 5.54 7.32 13.94
N GLY A 16 6.53 6.46 14.20
CA GLY A 16 7.82 6.83 14.77
C GLY A 16 8.84 7.36 13.78
N TYR A 17 8.61 7.25 12.47
CA TYR A 17 9.57 7.67 11.44
C TYR A 17 9.75 9.20 11.45
N ARG A 18 11.01 9.66 11.34
CA ARG A 18 11.38 11.09 11.35
C ARG A 18 12.31 11.48 10.20
N GLY A 19 12.65 10.54 9.34
CA GLY A 19 13.45 10.80 8.15
C GLY A 19 12.63 11.46 7.04
N GLU A 20 13.29 11.70 5.91
CA GLU A 20 12.62 12.14 4.70
C GLU A 20 11.71 11.03 4.16
N ILE A 21 10.49 11.40 3.76
CA ILE A 21 9.53 10.46 3.17
C ILE A 21 9.79 10.37 1.67
N HIS A 22 10.03 9.15 1.18
CA HIS A 22 10.31 8.87 -0.22
C HIS A 22 9.13 8.13 -0.86
N ALA A 23 8.72 8.55 -2.05
CA ALA A 23 7.76 7.80 -2.87
C ALA A 23 8.52 6.81 -3.75
N ILE A 24 8.14 5.54 -3.70
CA ILE A 24 8.71 4.48 -4.55
C ILE A 24 7.81 4.35 -5.78
N ILE A 25 8.38 4.60 -6.96
CA ILE A 25 7.63 4.58 -8.22
C ILE A 25 8.17 3.49 -9.14
N SER A 26 7.31 2.58 -9.55
CA SER A 26 7.59 1.57 -10.58
C SER A 26 7.08 2.04 -11.94
N ASN A 27 7.97 2.08 -12.94
CA ASN A 27 7.56 2.26 -14.33
C ASN A 27 7.31 0.89 -14.96
N VAL A 28 6.04 0.52 -15.11
CA VAL A 28 5.61 -0.74 -15.73
C VAL A 28 5.15 -0.53 -17.18
N SER A 29 5.42 0.64 -17.75
CA SER A 29 5.18 0.91 -19.17
C SER A 29 6.34 0.42 -20.04
N THR A 30 6.14 0.42 -21.35
CA THR A 30 7.18 0.11 -22.36
C THR A 30 8.00 1.33 -22.77
N SER A 31 7.83 2.47 -22.08
CA SER A 31 8.43 3.75 -22.46
C SER A 31 9.14 4.40 -21.27
N SER A 32 10.16 5.20 -21.55
CA SER A 32 10.74 6.06 -20.52
C SER A 32 9.72 7.14 -20.10
N GLN A 33 9.74 7.48 -18.82
CA GLN A 33 8.87 8.50 -18.25
C GLN A 33 9.73 9.49 -17.46
N THR A 34 9.53 10.79 -17.71
CA THR A 34 10.20 11.85 -16.96
C THR A 34 9.27 12.38 -15.88
N ILE A 35 9.77 12.41 -14.63
CA ILE A 35 9.08 13.03 -13.50
C ILE A 35 9.81 14.34 -13.21
N HIS A 36 9.13 15.46 -13.45
CA HIS A 36 9.69 16.78 -13.16
C HIS A 36 9.53 17.13 -11.68
N LYS A 37 10.36 18.06 -11.21
CA LYS A 37 10.24 18.64 -9.88
C LYS A 37 8.81 19.15 -9.64
N ASP A 38 8.32 19.00 -8.40
CA ASP A 38 6.98 19.38 -7.95
C ASP A 38 5.81 18.60 -8.60
N THR A 39 6.10 17.54 -9.38
CA THR A 39 5.08 16.61 -9.85
C THR A 39 4.45 15.89 -8.67
N ARG A 40 3.11 15.86 -8.62
CA ARG A 40 2.37 15.03 -7.66
C ARG A 40 2.52 13.56 -8.02
N VAL A 41 3.21 12.79 -7.18
CA VAL A 41 3.56 11.37 -7.45
C VAL A 41 2.76 10.35 -6.65
N GLY A 42 2.08 10.77 -5.59
CA GLY A 42 1.29 9.90 -4.72
C GLY A 42 0.39 10.68 -3.78
N GLN A 43 -0.19 9.97 -2.82
CA GLN A 43 -1.02 10.54 -1.75
C GLN A 43 -0.57 9.95 -0.41
N LEU A 44 -0.47 10.80 0.61
CA LEU A 44 -0.27 10.36 1.97
C LEU A 44 -1.65 10.18 2.62
N VAL A 45 -1.94 8.97 3.11
CA VAL A 45 -3.19 8.66 3.78
C VAL A 45 -2.87 8.28 5.23
N ILE A 46 -3.46 9.02 6.17
CA ILE A 46 -3.33 8.72 7.60
C ILE A 46 -4.44 7.75 7.96
N THR A 47 -4.08 6.52 8.32
CA THR A 47 -5.02 5.46 8.70
C THR A 47 -4.92 5.18 10.20
N PRO A 48 -6.05 5.02 10.92
CA PRO A 48 -6.02 4.55 12.30
C PRO A 48 -5.47 3.12 12.35
N VAL A 49 -4.70 2.82 13.40
CA VAL A 49 -4.14 1.48 13.66
C VAL A 49 -4.48 1.06 15.09
N VAL A 50 -4.74 -0.22 15.29
CA VAL A 50 -4.89 -0.82 16.61
C VAL A 50 -3.59 -1.56 16.94
N ILE A 51 -3.00 -1.25 18.08
CA ILE A 51 -1.87 -2.01 18.64
C ILE A 51 -2.48 -3.06 19.57
N ALA A 52 -2.46 -4.31 19.15
CA ALA A 52 -3.06 -5.42 19.88
C ALA A 52 -1.99 -6.36 20.45
N ASP A 53 -2.33 -7.06 21.52
CA ASP A 53 -1.54 -8.16 22.07
C ASP A 53 -1.88 -9.47 21.37
N PHE A 54 -0.88 -10.34 21.22
CA PHE A 54 -1.09 -11.69 20.73
C PHE A 54 -1.73 -12.56 21.81
N VAL A 55 -2.82 -13.25 21.48
CA VAL A 55 -3.55 -14.17 22.37
C VAL A 55 -3.73 -15.54 21.71
N LEU A 56 -3.91 -16.58 22.51
CA LEU A 56 -4.13 -17.95 22.02
C LEU A 56 -5.61 -18.29 21.81
N ASP A 57 -6.52 -17.54 22.41
CA ASP A 57 -7.96 -17.70 22.22
C ASP A 57 -8.41 -16.90 20.98
N LEU A 58 -8.79 -17.62 19.91
CA LEU A 58 -9.03 -17.06 18.58
C LEU A 58 -10.51 -16.85 18.25
N GLY A 59 -11.43 -17.30 19.11
CA GLY A 59 -12.87 -17.23 18.85
C GLY A 59 -13.37 -18.17 17.75
N GLU A 60 -14.46 -17.81 17.09
CA GLU A 60 -15.09 -18.63 16.03
C GLU A 60 -14.33 -18.59 14.70
N GLU A 61 -14.21 -19.75 14.04
CA GLU A 61 -13.49 -19.85 12.76
C GLU A 61 -14.36 -19.47 11.56
N ARG A 62 -13.79 -18.69 10.65
CA ARG A 62 -14.37 -18.41 9.32
C ARG A 62 -14.42 -19.65 8.40
N GLY A 63 -13.67 -20.72 8.71
CA GLY A 63 -13.47 -21.88 7.84
C GLY A 63 -12.44 -21.64 6.73
N THR A 64 -12.35 -22.57 5.77
CA THR A 64 -11.24 -22.62 4.78
C THR A 64 -11.50 -21.89 3.45
N GLY A 65 -12.66 -21.23 3.30
CA GLY A 65 -13.01 -20.56 2.05
C GLY A 65 -12.11 -19.35 1.74
N ALA A 66 -11.45 -19.31 0.59
CA ALA A 66 -10.58 -18.21 0.17
C ALA A 66 -10.63 -18.02 -1.36
N PHE A 67 -9.92 -17.01 -1.89
CA PHE A 67 -9.70 -16.82 -3.33
C PHE A 67 -10.97 -16.77 -4.20
N GLY A 68 -12.02 -16.07 -3.73
CA GLY A 68 -13.29 -16.01 -4.45
C GLY A 68 -14.17 -17.24 -4.22
N SER A 69 -14.09 -17.86 -3.04
CA SER A 69 -14.88 -19.03 -2.64
C SER A 69 -16.41 -18.85 -2.73
N THR A 70 -16.89 -17.62 -2.89
CA THR A 70 -18.31 -17.30 -3.08
C THR A 70 -18.71 -17.11 -4.54
N GLY A 71 -17.79 -17.38 -5.49
CA GLY A 71 -18.03 -17.18 -6.92
C GLY A 71 -17.98 -15.70 -7.34
N LYS A 72 -18.52 -15.44 -8.54
CA LYS A 72 -18.74 -14.09 -9.10
C LYS A 72 -20.16 -13.62 -8.86
#